data_AF-A0A9D8HPE9-F1
#
_entry.id   AF-A0A9D8HPE9-F1
#
_cell.length_a   1.000
_cell.length_b   1.000
_cell.length_c   1.000
_cell.angle_alpha   90.00
_cell.angle_beta   90.00
_cell.angle_gamma   90.00
#
_symmetry.space_group_name_H-M   'P 1'
#
loop_
_entity.id
_entity.type
_entity.pdbx_description
1 polymer ?
#
loop_
_entity_poly.entity_id
_entity_poly.type
_entity_poly.pdbx_seq_one_letter_code
_entity_poly.pdbx_strand_id
1 'polypeptide(L)'
;MRTAAVERRSFTLIYVATMFKVDVFVSRGRPFDRSAAERARPQTIGDHTDTPCLVASAEDTILARLEWFRRGGETSERQWWDIAGVLRVGTDIEGDYLRRWAEALGVTDLLQRAFADAGSSPCRKVVTGSTEAARRAGTKQVSRATEDSHRRRAPSSASSPRDSRSTSEPPAA
;
A
#
# COMPACT_ATOMS: atom_id res chain seq x y z
N MET A 1 -22.44 12.53 11.11
CA MET A 1 -21.20 12.16 10.39
C MET A 1 -19.96 12.29 11.25
N ARG A 2 -19.63 13.47 11.80
CA ARG A 2 -18.43 13.68 12.65
C ARG A 2 -18.33 12.71 13.84
N THR A 3 -19.41 12.51 14.59
CA THR A 3 -19.45 11.56 15.71
C THR A 3 -19.21 10.12 15.28
N ALA A 4 -19.77 9.66 14.15
CA ALA A 4 -19.54 8.33 13.62
C ALA A 4 -18.08 8.12 13.19
N ALA A 5 -17.43 9.15 12.63
CA ALA A 5 -16.00 9.11 12.31
C ALA A 5 -15.13 8.99 13.57
N VAL A 6 -15.44 9.76 14.63
CA VAL A 6 -14.75 9.70 15.92
C VAL A 6 -14.95 8.33 16.59
N GLU A 7 -16.18 7.81 16.55
CA GLU A 7 -16.54 6.50 17.13
C GLU A 7 -16.18 5.30 16.25
N ARG A 8 -15.59 5.52 15.07
CA ARG A 8 -15.27 4.50 14.06
C ARG A 8 -16.46 3.60 13.70
N ARG A 9 -17.63 4.22 13.55
CA ARG A 9 -18.88 3.58 13.13
C ARG A 9 -19.14 3.84 11.65
N SER A 10 -19.53 2.79 10.94
CA SER A 10 -19.96 2.88 9.55
C SER A 10 -21.38 3.43 9.46
N PHE A 11 -21.68 4.14 8.38
CA PHE A 11 -23.01 4.70 8.12
C PHE A 11 -23.27 4.82 6.61
N THR A 12 -24.53 4.84 6.22
CA THR A 12 -24.94 5.01 4.82
C THR A 12 -25.49 6.42 4.60
N LEU A 13 -25.13 7.03 3.48
CA LEU A 13 -25.70 8.27 2.97
C LEU A 13 -26.58 7.95 1.78
N ILE A 14 -27.82 8.42 1.80
CA ILE A 14 -28.77 8.26 0.69
C ILE A 14 -29.16 9.65 0.22
N TYR A 15 -28.81 9.98 -1.01
CA TYR A 15 -29.31 11.17 -1.69
C TYR A 15 -30.61 10.81 -2.40
N VAL A 16 -31.72 11.17 -1.77
CA VAL A 16 -33.07 10.72 -2.16
C VAL A 16 -33.47 11.22 -3.55
N ALA A 17 -33.05 12.42 -3.94
CA ALA A 17 -33.42 13.00 -5.24
C ALA A 17 -32.99 12.15 -6.44
N THR A 18 -31.87 11.43 -6.33
CA THR A 18 -31.36 10.53 -7.39
C THR A 18 -31.34 9.07 -6.98
N MET A 19 -31.87 8.75 -5.78
CA MET A 19 -31.73 7.44 -5.12
C MET A 19 -30.29 6.93 -5.08
N PHE A 20 -29.32 7.85 -5.00
CA PHE A 20 -27.90 7.51 -4.96
C PHE A 20 -27.49 7.18 -3.53
N LYS A 21 -26.81 6.05 -3.35
CA LYS A 21 -26.42 5.52 -2.04
C LYS A 21 -24.91 5.41 -1.93
N VAL A 22 -24.35 5.93 -0.84
CA VAL A 22 -22.94 5.81 -0.48
C VAL A 22 -22.84 5.13 0.88
N ASP A 23 -22.17 3.99 0.93
CA ASP A 23 -21.85 3.32 2.20
C ASP A 23 -20.47 3.78 2.68
N VAL A 24 -20.41 4.41 3.86
CA VAL A 24 -19.18 4.90 4.47
C VAL A 24 -18.73 3.93 5.56
N PHE A 25 -17.56 3.33 5.37
CA PHE A 25 -16.93 2.45 6.34
C PHE A 25 -15.70 3.11 6.94
N VAL A 26 -15.66 3.19 8.28
CA VAL A 26 -14.50 3.75 8.98
C VAL A 26 -13.55 2.62 9.34
N SER A 27 -12.32 2.70 8.83
CA SER A 27 -11.25 1.73 9.16
C SER A 27 -11.06 1.62 10.67
N ARG A 28 -10.92 0.39 11.16
CA ARG A 28 -10.59 0.12 12.57
C ARG A 28 -9.09 0.00 12.80
N GLY A 29 -8.28 0.29 11.78
CA GLY A 29 -6.84 0.13 11.83
C GLY A 29 -6.40 -1.32 11.88
N ARG A 30 -7.16 -2.24 11.25
CA ARG A 30 -6.70 -3.63 11.12
C ARG A 30 -5.51 -3.69 10.17
N PRO A 31 -4.65 -4.72 10.28
CA PRO A 31 -3.55 -4.92 9.32
C PRO A 31 -4.03 -4.91 7.86
N PHE A 32 -5.16 -5.55 7.57
CA PHE A 32 -5.76 -5.55 6.23
C PHE A 32 -6.17 -4.13 5.80
N ASP A 33 -6.86 -3.39 6.66
CA ASP A 33 -7.35 -2.03 6.34
C ASP A 33 -6.18 -1.08 6.01
N ARG A 34 -5.03 -1.22 6.69
CA ARG A 34 -3.80 -0.44 6.38
C ARG A 34 -3.21 -0.83 5.04
N SER A 35 -3.04 -2.13 4.80
CA SER A 35 -2.53 -2.65 3.52
C SER A 35 -3.38 -2.19 2.33
N ALA A 36 -4.72 -2.28 2.46
CA ALA A 36 -5.64 -1.83 1.43
C ALA A 36 -5.56 -0.31 1.17
N ALA A 37 -5.40 0.49 2.24
CA ALA A 37 -5.23 1.94 2.11
C ALA A 37 -3.91 2.32 1.41
N GLU A 38 -2.81 1.62 1.73
CA GLU A 38 -1.50 1.84 1.10
C GLU A 38 -1.47 1.43 -0.39
N ARG A 39 -2.28 0.42 -0.76
CA ARG A 39 -2.41 -0.06 -2.14
C ARG A 39 -3.39 0.75 -2.97
N ALA A 40 -4.26 1.56 -2.36
CA ALA A 40 -5.19 2.40 -3.08
C ALA A 40 -4.46 3.37 -4.04
N ARG A 41 -5.06 3.63 -5.21
CA ARG A 41 -4.46 4.47 -6.25
C ARG A 41 -5.38 5.61 -6.63
N PRO A 42 -4.85 6.82 -6.87
CA PRO A 42 -5.65 7.94 -7.33
C PRO A 42 -6.25 7.64 -8.70
N GLN A 43 -7.56 7.83 -8.84
CA GLN A 43 -8.30 7.75 -10.09
C GLN A 43 -9.29 8.89 -10.17
N THR A 44 -9.51 9.40 -11.37
CA THR A 44 -10.55 10.39 -11.64
C THR A 44 -11.88 9.68 -11.80
N ILE A 45 -12.89 10.09 -11.02
CA ILE A 45 -14.25 9.53 -11.09
C ILE A 45 -15.19 10.63 -11.59
N GLY A 46 -15.84 10.36 -12.73
CA GLY A 46 -16.74 11.29 -13.41
C GLY A 46 -16.00 12.41 -14.16
N ASP A 47 -16.77 13.22 -14.89
CA ASP A 47 -16.23 14.18 -15.86
C ASP A 47 -15.89 15.55 -15.23
N HIS A 48 -16.21 15.76 -13.95
CA HIS A 48 -16.22 17.10 -13.31
C HIS A 48 -15.50 17.16 -11.95
N THR A 49 -14.68 16.17 -11.62
CA THR A 49 -13.97 16.16 -10.33
C THR A 49 -12.49 16.50 -10.52
N ASP A 50 -12.09 17.71 -10.16
CA ASP A 50 -10.68 18.16 -10.20
C ASP A 50 -9.80 17.46 -9.14
N THR A 51 -10.40 16.71 -8.23
CA THR A 51 -9.71 15.98 -7.16
C THR A 51 -9.74 14.48 -7.43
N PRO A 52 -8.59 13.81 -7.60
CA PRO A 52 -8.56 12.36 -7.78
C PRO A 52 -8.99 11.65 -6.49
N CYS A 53 -9.80 10.61 -6.63
CA CYS A 53 -10.23 9.74 -5.55
C CYS A 53 -9.28 8.56 -5.41
N LEU A 54 -8.91 8.19 -4.18
CA LEU A 54 -8.19 6.94 -3.95
C LEU A 54 -9.14 5.76 -4.13
N VAL A 55 -8.90 4.94 -5.14
CA VAL A 55 -9.68 3.75 -5.47
C VAL A 55 -8.93 2.51 -4.99
N ALA A 56 -9.66 1.63 -4.31
CA ALA A 56 -9.13 0.35 -3.82
C ALA A 56 -8.74 -0.57 -4.99
N SER A 57 -7.77 -1.45 -4.76
CA SER A 57 -7.42 -2.47 -5.76
C SER A 57 -8.56 -3.47 -5.95
N ALA A 58 -8.54 -4.21 -7.06
CA ALA A 58 -9.48 -5.28 -7.29
C ALA A 58 -9.38 -6.37 -6.21
N GLU A 59 -8.16 -6.74 -5.79
CA GLU A 59 -7.96 -7.74 -4.72
C GLU A 59 -8.55 -7.28 -3.38
N ASP A 60 -8.30 -6.04 -2.99
CA ASP A 60 -8.82 -5.49 -1.74
C ASP A 60 -10.36 -5.40 -1.77
N THR A 61 -10.93 -5.07 -2.94
CA THR A 61 -12.38 -5.08 -3.16
C THR A 61 -12.97 -6.49 -3.03
N ILE A 62 -12.31 -7.50 -3.60
CA ILE A 62 -12.73 -8.91 -3.50
C ILE A 62 -12.70 -9.36 -2.03
N LEU A 63 -11.59 -9.13 -1.33
CA LEU A 63 -11.42 -9.55 0.07
C LEU A 63 -12.43 -8.88 1.00
N ALA A 64 -12.67 -7.57 0.83
CA ALA A 64 -13.66 -6.85 1.63
C ALA A 64 -15.09 -7.37 1.38
N ARG A 65 -15.43 -7.64 0.12
CA ARG A 65 -16.76 -8.19 -0.23
C ARG A 65 -16.95 -9.62 0.29
N LEU A 66 -15.92 -10.47 0.24
CA LEU A 66 -15.95 -11.83 0.81
C LEU A 66 -16.16 -11.78 2.34
N GLU A 67 -15.41 -10.91 3.03
CA GLU A 67 -15.57 -10.71 4.47
C GLU A 67 -17.01 -10.27 4.82
N TRP A 68 -17.59 -9.36 4.05
CA TRP A 68 -18.98 -8.93 4.27
C TRP A 68 -20.00 -9.99 3.93
N PHE A 69 -19.78 -10.75 2.86
CA PHE A 69 -20.66 -11.85 2.49
C PHE A 69 -20.73 -12.88 3.62
N ARG A 70 -19.57 -13.25 4.20
CA ARG A 70 -19.49 -14.09 5.41
C ARG A 70 -20.25 -13.50 6.60
N ARG A 71 -20.03 -12.22 6.91
CA ARG A 71 -20.73 -11.53 8.02
C ARG A 71 -22.24 -11.41 7.80
N GLY A 72 -22.68 -11.36 6.55
CA GLY A 72 -24.09 -11.35 6.14
C GLY A 72 -24.75 -12.74 6.10
N GLY A 73 -24.06 -13.78 6.59
CA GLY A 73 -24.58 -15.15 6.61
C GLY A 73 -24.62 -15.82 5.24
N GLU A 74 -23.86 -15.31 4.26
CA GLU A 74 -23.65 -15.95 2.95
C GLU A 74 -24.94 -16.12 2.12
N THR A 75 -25.90 -15.20 2.30
CA THR A 75 -27.26 -15.30 1.72
C THR A 75 -27.47 -14.52 0.42
N SER A 76 -26.65 -13.50 0.14
CA SER A 76 -26.86 -12.60 -1.01
C SER A 76 -26.21 -13.14 -2.29
N GLU A 77 -26.97 -13.82 -3.13
CA GLU A 77 -26.50 -14.29 -4.45
C GLU A 77 -26.01 -13.15 -5.34
N ARG A 78 -26.66 -11.98 -5.27
CA ARG A 78 -26.22 -10.81 -6.04
C ARG A 78 -24.82 -10.36 -5.64
N GLN A 79 -24.55 -10.26 -4.33
CA GLN A 79 -23.22 -9.91 -3.84
C GLN A 79 -22.18 -10.96 -4.24
N TRP A 80 -22.56 -12.24 -4.22
CA TRP A 80 -21.70 -13.33 -4.68
C TRP A 80 -21.28 -13.15 -6.15
N TRP A 81 -22.24 -12.90 -7.03
CA TRP A 81 -21.95 -12.69 -8.45
C TRP A 81 -21.18 -11.40 -8.72
N ASP A 82 -21.36 -10.36 -7.91
CA ASP A 82 -20.52 -9.15 -7.97
C ASP A 82 -19.05 -9.46 -7.63
N ILE A 83 -18.77 -10.41 -6.72
CA ILE A 83 -17.40 -10.85 -6.41
C ILE A 83 -16.81 -11.65 -7.58
N ALA A 84 -17.55 -12.63 -8.08
CA ALA A 84 -17.12 -13.45 -9.22
C ALA A 84 -16.92 -12.62 -10.49
N GLY A 85 -17.75 -11.60 -10.70
CA GLY A 85 -17.62 -10.66 -11.82
C GLY A 85 -16.32 -9.86 -11.77
N VAL A 86 -15.93 -9.35 -10.60
CA VAL A 86 -14.64 -8.64 -10.44
C VAL A 86 -13.46 -9.57 -10.69
N LEU A 87 -13.52 -10.82 -10.23
CA LEU A 87 -12.49 -11.82 -10.53
C LEU A 87 -12.36 -12.13 -12.02
N ARG A 88 -13.48 -12.16 -12.75
CA ARG A 88 -13.49 -12.46 -14.19
C ARG A 88 -12.96 -11.32 -15.05
N VAL A 89 -13.23 -10.08 -14.66
CA VAL A 89 -12.79 -8.87 -15.40
C VAL A 89 -11.41 -8.40 -14.94
N GLY A 90 -11.02 -8.73 -13.72
CA GLY A 90 -9.74 -8.34 -13.14
C GLY A 90 -8.55 -8.88 -13.92
N THR A 91 -7.78 -7.98 -14.51
CA THR A 91 -6.48 -8.30 -15.09
C THR A 91 -5.42 -8.28 -13.99
N ASP A 92 -4.44 -9.18 -14.06
CA ASP A 92 -3.25 -9.15 -13.20
C ASP A 92 -3.45 -9.36 -11.68
N ILE A 93 -4.57 -9.96 -11.29
CA ILE A 93 -4.93 -10.27 -9.91
C ILE A 93 -3.79 -11.01 -9.18
N GLU A 94 -3.30 -10.43 -8.08
CA GLU A 94 -2.22 -10.97 -7.26
C GLU A 94 -2.71 -12.13 -6.35
N GLY A 95 -2.60 -13.37 -6.84
CA GLY A 95 -3.09 -14.56 -6.13
C GLY A 95 -2.46 -14.79 -4.74
N ASP A 96 -1.17 -14.48 -4.57
CA ASP A 96 -0.48 -14.66 -3.27
C ASP A 96 -0.94 -13.63 -2.23
N TYR A 97 -1.26 -12.41 -2.67
CA TYR A 97 -1.84 -11.38 -1.81
C TYR A 97 -3.24 -11.79 -1.35
N LEU A 98 -4.09 -12.23 -2.28
CA LEU A 98 -5.43 -12.71 -1.98
C LEU A 98 -5.40 -13.88 -1.00
N ARG A 99 -4.53 -14.88 -1.21
CA ARG A 99 -4.44 -16.05 -0.33
C ARG A 99 -4.04 -15.66 1.10
N ARG A 100 -2.99 -14.84 1.24
CA ARG A 100 -2.51 -14.36 2.54
C ARG A 100 -3.61 -13.66 3.34
N TRP A 101 -4.33 -12.73 2.71
CA TRP A 101 -5.37 -11.98 3.40
C TRP A 101 -6.64 -12.78 3.58
N ALA A 102 -6.99 -13.67 2.67
CA ALA A 102 -8.14 -14.56 2.85
C ALA A 102 -7.94 -15.48 4.06
N GLU A 103 -6.73 -15.97 4.29
CA GLU A 103 -6.39 -16.72 5.50
C GLU A 103 -6.55 -15.84 6.76
N ALA A 104 -5.96 -14.65 6.76
CA ALA A 104 -6.02 -13.73 7.90
C ALA A 104 -7.45 -13.23 8.22
N LEU A 105 -8.30 -13.12 7.21
CA LEU A 105 -9.70 -12.72 7.33
C LEU A 105 -10.65 -13.92 7.57
N GLY A 106 -10.14 -15.15 7.47
CA GLY A 106 -10.93 -16.36 7.60
C GLY A 106 -11.98 -16.49 6.50
N VAL A 107 -11.62 -16.23 5.24
CA VAL A 107 -12.49 -16.33 4.05
C VAL A 107 -11.86 -17.15 2.92
N THR A 108 -10.85 -17.98 3.23
CA THR A 108 -10.13 -18.79 2.24
C THR A 108 -11.03 -19.71 1.43
N ASP A 109 -12.00 -20.35 2.07
CA ASP A 109 -12.97 -21.24 1.44
C ASP A 109 -13.88 -20.48 0.45
N LEU A 110 -14.32 -19.27 0.82
CA LEU A 110 -15.09 -18.41 -0.07
C LEU A 110 -14.26 -17.91 -1.24
N LEU A 111 -12.99 -17.56 -1.02
CA LEU A 111 -12.09 -17.17 -2.10
C LEU A 111 -11.90 -18.32 -3.10
N GLN A 112 -11.69 -19.55 -2.62
CA GLN A 112 -11.56 -20.73 -3.47
C GLN A 112 -12.82 -20.99 -4.31
N ARG A 113 -13.99 -20.91 -3.67
CA ARG A 113 -15.28 -21.04 -4.34
C ARG A 113 -15.47 -19.95 -5.40
N ALA A 114 -15.10 -18.71 -5.10
CA ALA A 114 -15.22 -17.59 -6.03
C ALA A 114 -14.33 -17.76 -7.28
N PHE A 115 -13.11 -18.30 -7.12
CA PHE A 115 -12.25 -18.65 -8.27
C PHE A 115 -12.86 -19.75 -9.15
N ALA A 116 -13.40 -20.80 -8.52
CA ALA A 116 -14.08 -21.88 -9.22
C ALA A 116 -15.28 -21.36 -10.04
N ASP A 117 -16.15 -20.56 -9.42
CA ASP A 117 -17.35 -20.00 -10.06
C ASP A 117 -17.00 -18.93 -11.12
N ALA A 118 -15.90 -18.21 -10.95
CA ALA A 118 -15.41 -17.24 -11.93
C ALA A 118 -14.84 -17.91 -13.19
N GLY A 119 -14.45 -19.20 -13.11
CA GLY A 119 -13.70 -19.90 -14.14
C GLY A 119 -12.24 -19.42 -14.25
N SER A 120 -11.70 -18.85 -13.17
CA SER A 120 -10.35 -18.29 -13.12
C SER A 120 -9.51 -19.05 -12.09
N SER A 121 -8.27 -19.42 -12.45
CA SER A 121 -7.32 -19.99 -11.49
C SER A 121 -6.49 -18.87 -10.87
N PRO A 122 -6.14 -18.92 -9.57
CA PRO A 122 -5.26 -17.94 -8.96
C PRO A 122 -3.91 -17.94 -9.70
N CYS A 123 -3.62 -16.86 -10.43
CA CYS A 123 -2.39 -16.73 -11.18
C CYS A 123 -1.21 -16.60 -10.21
N ARG A 124 -0.39 -17.65 -10.11
CA ARG A 124 0.89 -17.59 -9.39
C ARG A 124 1.85 -16.78 -10.25
N LYS A 125 2.09 -15.51 -9.92
CA LYS A 125 3.18 -14.74 -10.53
C LYS A 125 4.50 -15.38 -10.07
N VAL A 126 5.06 -16.25 -10.91
CA VAL A 126 6.44 -16.71 -10.75
C VAL A 126 7.31 -15.47 -10.86
N VAL A 127 7.97 -15.09 -9.77
CA VAL A 127 9.04 -14.09 -9.79
C VAL A 127 10.16 -14.66 -10.63
N THR A 128 10.11 -14.43 -11.95
CA THR A 128 11.27 -14.62 -12.81
C THR A 128 12.18 -13.44 -12.52
N GLY A 129 13.09 -13.62 -11.57
CA GLY A 129 14.19 -12.70 -11.35
C GLY A 129 15.02 -12.61 -12.62
N SER A 130 14.78 -11.58 -13.44
CA SER A 130 15.78 -11.15 -14.41
C SER A 130 16.85 -10.36 -13.65
N THR A 131 17.79 -11.11 -13.08
CA THR A 131 19.17 -10.64 -12.92
C THR A 131 19.83 -10.68 -14.30
N GLU A 132 19.62 -9.63 -15.09
CA GLU A 132 20.33 -9.42 -16.35
C GLU A 132 20.98 -8.03 -16.38
N ALA A 133 22.00 -7.87 -15.54
CA ALA A 133 22.93 -6.75 -15.61
C ALA A 133 24.30 -7.14 -15.04
N ALA A 134 24.88 -8.24 -15.51
CA ALA A 134 26.30 -8.51 -15.33
C ALA A 134 26.83 -9.43 -16.42
N ARG A 135 27.86 -8.94 -17.14
CA ARG A 135 28.72 -9.61 -18.15
C ARG A 135 28.10 -9.57 -19.56
N ARG A 136 28.79 -9.13 -20.62
CA ARG A 136 30.23 -8.97 -20.88
C ARG A 136 30.43 -8.22 -22.21
N ALA A 137 31.67 -7.78 -22.41
CA ALA A 137 32.29 -7.25 -23.64
C ALA A 137 32.21 -5.73 -23.80
N GLY A 138 33.30 -5.00 -24.00
CA GLY A 138 34.69 -5.38 -24.20
C GLY A 138 35.49 -4.13 -24.58
N THR A 139 36.61 -3.95 -23.89
CA THR A 139 37.89 -3.45 -24.42
C THR A 139 37.84 -2.32 -25.47
N LYS A 140 38.17 -1.09 -25.04
CA LYS A 140 39.18 -0.30 -25.76
C LYS A 140 40.03 0.52 -24.80
N GLN A 141 41.27 0.06 -24.72
CA GLN A 141 42.43 0.67 -24.14
C GLN A 141 42.85 1.87 -25.00
N VAL A 142 43.02 3.05 -24.41
CA VAL A 142 43.95 4.08 -24.92
C VAL A 142 44.75 4.64 -23.74
N SER A 143 46.04 4.72 -24.01
CA SER A 143 47.16 4.86 -23.11
C SER A 143 47.44 6.31 -22.70
N ARG A 144 47.97 6.47 -21.48
CA ARG A 144 49.08 7.35 -21.02
C ARG A 144 49.22 8.77 -21.60
N ALA A 145 49.33 9.74 -20.69
CA ALA A 145 50.54 10.53 -20.42
C ALA A 145 50.23 11.49 -19.24
N THR A 146 50.90 11.42 -18.08
CA THR A 146 52.24 11.94 -17.74
C THR A 146 52.11 13.27 -16.98
N GLU A 147 52.62 13.25 -15.74
CA GLU A 147 53.19 14.37 -14.95
C GLU A 147 52.34 15.64 -14.73
N ASP A 148 52.12 16.02 -13.46
CA ASP A 148 53.11 16.89 -12.82
C ASP A 148 52.94 16.88 -11.29
N SER A 149 54.09 16.78 -10.65
CA SER A 149 54.28 16.78 -9.21
C SER A 149 54.86 18.13 -8.90
N HIS A 150 54.30 18.97 -8.03
CA HIS A 150 55.07 19.88 -7.17
C HIS A 150 54.18 20.51 -6.08
N ARG A 151 54.43 20.13 -4.82
CA ARG A 151 54.99 21.00 -3.73
C ARG A 151 53.98 22.02 -3.17
N ARG A 152 53.60 22.03 -1.88
CA ARG A 152 54.41 22.21 -0.64
C ARG A 152 53.56 21.83 0.59
N ARG A 153 54.06 20.96 1.49
CA ARG A 153 54.60 21.27 2.84
C ARG A 153 53.65 22.03 3.81
N ALA A 154 52.98 21.28 4.71
CA ALA A 154 53.17 21.15 6.17
C ALA A 154 53.50 22.41 7.04
N PRO A 155 53.44 22.33 8.39
CA PRO A 155 52.36 21.88 9.31
C PRO A 155 52.26 22.79 10.58
N SER A 156 51.61 22.30 11.65
CA SER A 156 51.74 22.74 13.07
C SER A 156 50.87 23.94 13.48
N SER A 157 50.19 24.01 14.63
CA SER A 157 50.29 23.29 15.90
C SER A 157 49.03 23.54 16.75
N ALA A 158 48.63 22.52 17.51
CA ALA A 158 48.24 22.53 18.93
C ALA A 158 47.54 23.76 19.54
N SER A 159 46.43 23.51 20.23
CA SER A 159 46.42 23.31 21.70
C SER A 159 44.99 23.13 22.25
N SER A 160 44.78 22.08 23.04
CA SER A 160 43.66 21.91 23.99
C SER A 160 44.07 22.53 25.36
N PRO A 161 43.39 22.23 26.50
CA PRO A 161 42.05 22.65 26.97
C PRO A 161 42.08 23.30 28.39
N ARG A 162 40.88 23.60 28.96
CA ARG A 162 40.50 23.90 30.38
C ARG A 162 40.50 25.35 30.87
N ASP A 163 39.34 25.79 31.36
CA ASP A 163 39.05 26.11 32.79
C ASP A 163 37.53 26.36 32.93
N SER A 164 36.76 25.74 33.84
CA SER A 164 36.69 25.80 35.32
C SER A 164 35.96 27.03 35.91
N ARG A 165 34.72 26.80 36.39
CA ARG A 165 33.98 27.53 37.47
C ARG A 165 33.54 28.98 37.11
N SER A 166 32.46 29.57 37.63
CA SER A 166 31.81 29.48 38.94
C SER A 166 30.47 30.25 38.94
N THR A 167 29.53 29.84 39.82
CA THR A 167 28.49 30.66 40.52
C THR A 167 27.41 31.36 39.65
N SER A 168 26.12 31.45 39.99
CA SER A 168 25.40 31.35 41.27
C SER A 168 23.87 31.43 41.01
N GLU A 169 23.08 30.52 41.58
CA GLU A 169 21.73 30.79 42.15
C GLU A 169 21.86 31.83 43.30
N PRO A 170 20.80 32.51 43.85
CA PRO A 170 19.41 32.06 44.09
C PRO A 170 18.37 33.24 44.00
N PRO A 171 17.28 33.35 44.81
CA PRO A 171 16.04 32.56 44.83
C PRO A 171 14.71 33.39 44.77
N ALA A 172 13.60 32.64 44.60
CA ALA A 172 12.26 32.75 45.19
C ALA A 172 11.57 34.11 45.45
N ALA A 173 10.37 34.25 44.86
CA ALA A 173 9.11 34.61 45.54
C ALA A 173 7.92 34.11 44.71
#